data_AF-A0A849WBC6-F1
#
_entry.id   AF-A0A849WBC6-F1
#
_cell.length_a   1.000
_cell.length_b   1.000
_cell.length_c   1.000
_cell.angle_alpha   90.00
_cell.angle_beta   90.00
_cell.angle_gamma   90.00
#
_symmetry.space_group_name_H-M   'P 1'
#
loop_
_entity.id
_entity.type
_entity.pdbx_description
1 polymer ?
#
loop_
_entity_poly.entity_id
_entity_poly.type
_entity_poly.pdbx_seq_one_letter_code
_entity_poly.pdbx_strand_id
1 'polypeptide(L)'
;MYLELASKYLSKAKATSGTTRQYFANLCQVCLAKQGAVPMDIGISQQELAELQSDASVTSSKTKRINLKKQNHEEICNKYLQQCRNAQGASRQYYANLCLGALAKYNLTCSQIGTSEAELKQLQYKGLLESALNYLQEARKSGGTKRKCYADLCWEYLGKAKAKPDAIGSSEKELQQMCLGI
;
A
#
# COMPACT_ATOMS: atom_id res chain seq x y z
N MET A 1 0.04 -49.09 -23.82
CA MET A 1 -1.20 -48.56 -23.21
C MET A 1 -1.12 -47.07 -22.90
N TYR A 2 -0.18 -46.56 -22.10
CA TYR A 2 -0.15 -45.12 -21.75
C TYR A 2 0.26 -44.20 -22.93
N LEU A 3 1.05 -44.70 -23.88
CA LEU A 3 1.46 -43.92 -25.07
C LEU A 3 0.28 -43.65 -26.04
N GLU A 4 -0.57 -44.66 -26.27
CA GLU A 4 -1.82 -44.49 -27.02
C GLU A 4 -2.80 -43.56 -26.29
N LEU A 5 -2.84 -43.65 -24.96
CA LEU A 5 -3.67 -42.76 -24.14
C LEU A 5 -3.17 -41.31 -24.19
N ALA A 6 -1.84 -41.11 -24.18
CA ALA A 6 -1.21 -39.80 -24.35
C ALA A 6 -1.57 -39.19 -25.71
N SER A 7 -1.49 -39.97 -26.79
CA SER A 7 -1.91 -39.54 -28.14
C SER A 7 -3.40 -39.19 -28.20
N LYS A 8 -4.26 -39.99 -27.56
CA LYS A 8 -5.70 -39.70 -27.47
C LYS A 8 -5.99 -38.40 -26.72
N TYR A 9 -5.30 -38.14 -25.60
CA TYR A 9 -5.44 -36.89 -24.88
C TYR A 9 -4.87 -35.70 -25.64
N LEU A 10 -3.78 -35.88 -26.38
CA LEU A 10 -3.24 -34.85 -27.26
C LEU A 10 -4.25 -34.42 -28.34
N SER A 11 -4.88 -35.39 -29.00
CA SER A 11 -5.93 -35.12 -30.00
C SER A 11 -7.12 -34.38 -29.38
N LYS A 12 -7.54 -34.76 -28.15
CA LYS A 12 -8.59 -34.05 -27.43
C LYS A 12 -8.18 -32.63 -27.03
N ALA A 13 -6.94 -32.41 -26.64
CA ALA A 13 -6.41 -31.08 -26.33
C ALA A 13 -6.45 -30.18 -27.58
N LYS A 14 -6.00 -30.69 -28.73
CA LYS A 14 -6.04 -29.97 -30.02
C LYS A 14 -7.48 -29.65 -30.47
N ALA A 15 -8.44 -30.53 -30.18
CA ALA A 15 -9.84 -30.38 -30.58
C ALA A 15 -10.70 -29.51 -29.61
N THR A 16 -10.16 -29.11 -28.45
CA THR A 16 -10.90 -28.33 -27.44
C THR A 16 -10.25 -26.96 -27.21
N SER A 17 -10.86 -26.11 -26.38
CA SER A 17 -10.37 -24.76 -26.05
C SER A 17 -10.46 -24.47 -24.55
N GLY A 18 -9.74 -23.42 -24.12
CA GLY A 18 -9.73 -22.94 -22.73
C GLY A 18 -9.28 -23.98 -21.71
N THR A 19 -9.96 -24.04 -20.57
CA THR A 19 -9.61 -24.91 -19.44
C THR A 19 -9.72 -26.41 -19.77
N THR A 20 -10.62 -26.79 -20.69
CA THR A 20 -10.76 -28.18 -21.15
C THR A 20 -9.57 -28.63 -22.00
N ARG A 21 -9.04 -27.74 -22.86
CA ARG A 21 -7.80 -27.99 -23.61
C ARG A 21 -6.63 -28.23 -22.66
N GLN A 22 -6.49 -27.36 -21.66
CA GLN A 22 -5.43 -27.46 -20.66
C GLN A 22 -5.52 -28.78 -19.87
N TYR A 23 -6.73 -29.18 -19.46
CA TYR A 23 -6.94 -30.44 -18.76
C TYR A 23 -6.44 -31.64 -19.56
N PHE A 24 -6.79 -31.72 -20.85
CA PHE A 24 -6.31 -32.80 -21.72
C PHE A 24 -4.81 -32.72 -22.01
N ALA A 25 -4.24 -31.51 -22.16
CA ALA A 25 -2.80 -31.33 -22.33
C ALA A 25 -2.00 -31.75 -21.09
N ASN A 26 -2.54 -31.53 -19.89
CA ASN A 26 -1.95 -32.00 -18.63
C ASN A 26 -2.03 -33.53 -18.50
N LEU A 27 -3.18 -34.13 -18.84
CA LEU A 27 -3.32 -35.59 -18.87
C LEU A 27 -2.36 -36.26 -19.87
N CYS A 28 -2.13 -35.63 -21.02
CA CYS A 28 -1.15 -36.06 -22.00
C CYS A 28 0.26 -36.12 -21.38
N GLN A 29 0.71 -35.04 -20.72
CA GLN A 29 2.02 -34.98 -20.06
C GLN A 29 2.17 -36.05 -18.96
N VAL A 30 1.13 -36.30 -18.16
CA VAL A 30 1.14 -37.33 -17.12
C VAL A 30 1.30 -38.73 -17.73
N CYS A 31 0.63 -39.01 -18.85
CA CYS A 31 0.73 -40.30 -19.53
C CYS A 31 2.12 -40.52 -20.13
N LEU A 32 2.72 -39.47 -20.72
CA LEU A 32 4.11 -39.51 -21.22
C LEU A 32 5.10 -39.78 -20.09
N ALA A 33 4.98 -39.06 -18.97
CA ALA A 33 5.85 -39.24 -17.80
C ALA A 33 5.77 -40.67 -17.22
N LYS A 34 4.56 -41.24 -17.12
CA LYS A 34 4.36 -42.63 -16.65
C LYS A 34 4.97 -43.69 -17.56
N GLN A 35 5.09 -43.39 -18.84
CA GLN A 35 5.66 -44.30 -19.85
C GLN A 35 7.17 -44.06 -20.05
N GLY A 36 7.74 -42.99 -19.46
CA GLY A 36 9.12 -42.57 -19.72
C GLY A 36 9.34 -42.03 -21.14
N ALA A 37 8.28 -41.54 -21.79
CA ALA A 37 8.29 -41.04 -23.16
C ALA A 37 8.38 -39.50 -23.19
N VAL A 38 8.86 -38.96 -24.31
CA VAL A 38 8.93 -37.52 -24.57
C VAL A 38 7.81 -37.09 -25.53
N PRO A 39 7.40 -35.82 -25.55
CA PRO A 39 6.30 -35.37 -26.43
C PRO A 39 6.53 -35.66 -27.92
N MET A 40 7.78 -35.69 -28.36
CA MET A 40 8.12 -36.06 -29.74
C MET A 40 7.66 -37.48 -30.11
N ASP A 41 7.58 -38.39 -29.15
CA ASP A 41 7.13 -39.78 -29.37
C ASP A 41 5.65 -39.86 -29.77
N ILE A 42 4.88 -38.79 -29.59
CA ILE A 42 3.48 -38.66 -30.02
C ILE A 42 3.29 -37.53 -31.04
N GLY A 43 4.37 -37.04 -31.65
CA GLY A 43 4.32 -36.08 -32.75
C GLY A 43 3.98 -34.65 -32.34
N ILE A 44 4.39 -34.21 -31.13
CA ILE A 44 4.32 -32.81 -30.72
C ILE A 44 5.64 -32.38 -30.06
N SER A 45 6.05 -31.14 -30.28
CA SER A 45 7.21 -30.60 -29.56
C SER A 45 6.88 -30.28 -28.09
N GLN A 46 7.90 -30.23 -27.24
CA GLN A 46 7.75 -29.81 -25.85
C GLN A 46 7.14 -28.40 -25.74
N GLN A 47 7.47 -27.51 -26.70
CA GLN A 47 7.00 -26.13 -26.72
C GLN A 47 5.52 -26.04 -27.11
N GLU A 48 5.09 -26.73 -28.16
CA GLU A 48 3.67 -26.77 -28.56
C GLU A 48 2.80 -27.41 -27.46
N LEU A 49 3.31 -28.43 -26.76
CA LEU A 49 2.58 -29.03 -25.64
C LEU A 49 2.44 -28.03 -24.48
N ALA A 50 3.50 -27.27 -24.17
CA ALA A 50 3.46 -26.20 -23.17
C ALA A 50 2.48 -25.08 -23.57
N GLU A 51 2.40 -24.74 -24.85
CA GLU A 51 1.43 -23.76 -25.37
C GLU A 51 -0.02 -24.24 -25.17
N LEU A 52 -0.31 -25.53 -25.42
CA LEU A 52 -1.62 -26.13 -25.15
C LEU A 52 -1.97 -26.17 -23.65
N GLN A 53 -0.97 -26.22 -22.78
CA GLN A 53 -1.13 -26.13 -21.31
C GLN A 53 -1.25 -24.68 -20.82
N SER A 54 -0.80 -23.71 -21.63
CA SER A 54 -0.80 -22.30 -21.27
C SER A 54 -2.09 -21.64 -21.74
N ASP A 55 -2.89 -21.16 -20.78
CA ASP A 55 -3.99 -20.28 -21.10
C ASP A 55 -3.46 -18.83 -21.10
N ALA A 56 -2.87 -18.42 -22.24
CA ALA A 56 -2.33 -17.07 -22.43
C ALA A 56 -3.37 -15.97 -22.13
N SER A 57 -4.67 -16.30 -22.18
CA SER A 57 -5.78 -15.41 -21.84
C SER A 57 -5.95 -15.19 -20.32
N VAL A 58 -5.67 -16.22 -19.49
CA VAL A 58 -5.91 -16.20 -18.03
C VAL A 58 -4.72 -15.61 -17.27
N THR A 59 -3.49 -15.84 -17.73
CA THR A 59 -2.30 -15.21 -17.16
C THR A 59 -2.28 -13.70 -17.45
N SER A 60 -2.60 -13.26 -18.67
CA SER A 60 -2.63 -11.81 -19.00
C SER A 60 -3.71 -11.05 -18.22
N SER A 61 -4.89 -11.66 -18.01
CA SER A 61 -5.99 -11.02 -17.29
C SER A 61 -5.79 -10.99 -15.77
N LYS A 62 -5.15 -12.01 -15.17
CA LYS A 62 -4.71 -11.97 -13.76
C LYS A 62 -3.64 -10.89 -13.53
N THR A 63 -2.62 -10.83 -14.38
CA THR A 63 -1.54 -9.82 -14.25
C THR A 63 -2.08 -8.40 -14.48
N LYS A 64 -3.00 -8.20 -15.43
CA LYS A 64 -3.71 -6.92 -15.61
C LYS A 64 -4.52 -6.53 -14.38
N ARG A 65 -5.29 -7.44 -13.77
CA ARG A 65 -6.07 -7.15 -12.55
C ARG A 65 -5.19 -6.82 -11.34
N ILE A 66 -4.05 -7.50 -11.19
CA ILE A 66 -3.10 -7.23 -10.09
C ILE A 66 -2.46 -5.84 -10.29
N ASN A 67 -2.04 -5.50 -11.51
CA ASN A 67 -1.49 -4.19 -11.83
C ASN A 67 -2.52 -3.06 -11.63
N LEU A 68 -3.79 -3.27 -12.00
CA LEU A 68 -4.86 -2.30 -11.78
C LEU A 68 -5.11 -2.04 -10.27
N LYS A 69 -5.11 -3.10 -9.46
CA LYS A 69 -5.25 -2.95 -8.00
C LYS A 69 -4.06 -2.22 -7.39
N LYS A 70 -2.84 -2.48 -7.88
CA LYS A 70 -1.63 -1.80 -7.43
C LYS A 70 -1.65 -0.31 -7.78
N GLN A 71 -2.08 0.06 -8.99
CA GLN A 71 -2.30 1.45 -9.39
C GLN A 71 -3.32 2.16 -8.47
N ASN A 72 -4.46 1.51 -8.17
CA ASN A 72 -5.44 2.10 -7.25
C ASN A 72 -4.86 2.32 -5.83
N HIS A 73 -3.98 1.46 -5.34
CA HIS A 73 -3.36 1.64 -4.02
C HIS A 73 -2.34 2.79 -4.01
N GLU A 74 -1.53 2.91 -5.06
CA GLU A 74 -0.59 4.02 -5.25
C GLU A 74 -1.32 5.36 -5.37
N GLU A 75 -2.44 5.40 -6.11
CA GLU A 75 -3.30 6.60 -6.21
C GLU A 75 -3.88 7.03 -4.86
N ILE A 76 -4.35 6.09 -4.03
CA ILE A 76 -4.85 6.41 -2.68
C ILE A 76 -3.74 7.02 -1.82
N CYS A 77 -2.54 6.44 -1.84
CA CYS A 77 -1.40 6.95 -1.08
C CYS A 77 -0.97 8.33 -1.57
N ASN A 78 -0.91 8.53 -2.90
CA ASN A 78 -0.63 9.82 -3.53
C ASN A 78 -1.66 10.89 -3.16
N LYS A 79 -2.94 10.52 -3.12
CA LYS A 79 -4.01 11.44 -2.71
C LYS A 79 -3.82 11.92 -1.27
N TYR A 80 -3.51 11.01 -0.34
CA TYR A 80 -3.23 11.41 1.05
C TYR A 80 -1.95 12.25 1.17
N LEU A 81 -0.91 11.94 0.40
CA LEU A 81 0.31 12.74 0.38
C LEU A 81 0.04 14.17 -0.11
N GLN A 82 -0.72 14.34 -1.21
CA GLN A 82 -1.10 15.65 -1.70
C GLN A 82 -1.99 16.42 -0.71
N GLN A 83 -2.96 15.74 -0.09
CA GLN A 83 -3.78 16.35 0.96
C GLN A 83 -2.94 16.78 2.16
N CYS A 84 -1.92 16.00 2.53
CA CYS A 84 -0.97 16.36 3.58
C CYS A 84 -0.15 17.62 3.21
N ARG A 85 0.41 17.67 1.99
CA ARG A 85 1.16 18.84 1.50
C ARG A 85 0.34 20.12 1.49
N ASN A 86 -0.95 20.02 1.16
CA ASN A 86 -1.85 21.17 1.04
C ASN A 86 -2.53 21.57 2.37
N ALA A 87 -2.67 20.64 3.32
CA ALA A 87 -3.30 20.90 4.60
C ALA A 87 -2.39 21.70 5.55
N GLN A 88 -2.98 22.22 6.63
CA GLN A 88 -2.29 22.91 7.73
C GLN A 88 -2.77 22.34 9.09
N GLY A 89 -1.96 22.49 10.13
CA GLY A 89 -2.30 22.09 11.50
C GLY A 89 -2.64 20.61 11.65
N ALA A 90 -3.68 20.32 12.43
CA ALA A 90 -4.12 18.97 12.76
C ALA A 90 -4.48 18.14 11.51
N SER A 91 -5.03 18.78 10.48
CA SER A 91 -5.34 18.13 9.21
C SER A 91 -4.08 17.62 8.50
N ARG A 92 -2.97 18.38 8.54
CA ARG A 92 -1.69 17.93 7.96
C ARG A 92 -1.17 16.69 8.66
N GLN A 93 -1.15 16.70 9.99
CA GLN A 93 -0.73 15.54 10.78
C GLN A 93 -1.62 14.32 10.51
N TYR A 94 -2.95 14.53 10.44
CA TYR A 94 -3.91 13.47 10.15
C TYR A 94 -3.63 12.81 8.79
N TYR A 95 -3.47 13.60 7.72
CA TYR A 95 -3.17 13.06 6.40
C TYR A 95 -1.79 12.42 6.31
N ALA A 96 -0.79 12.91 7.07
CA ALA A 96 0.51 12.25 7.17
C ALA A 96 0.36 10.84 7.77
N ASN A 97 -0.40 10.71 8.86
CA ASN A 97 -0.66 9.42 9.51
C ASN A 97 -1.45 8.47 8.58
N LEU A 98 -2.44 8.99 7.86
CA LEU A 98 -3.18 8.20 6.87
C LEU A 98 -2.28 7.71 5.73
N CYS A 99 -1.38 8.57 5.23
CA CYS A 99 -0.43 8.19 4.19
C CYS A 99 0.50 7.08 4.67
N LEU A 100 1.10 7.22 5.87
CA LEU A 100 1.95 6.20 6.49
C LEU A 100 1.20 4.87 6.71
N GLY A 101 -0.03 4.94 7.23
CA GLY A 101 -0.87 3.75 7.43
C GLY A 101 -1.25 3.06 6.12
N ALA A 102 -1.55 3.83 5.07
CA ALA A 102 -1.86 3.30 3.74
C ALA A 102 -0.64 2.64 3.09
N LEU A 103 0.54 3.27 3.18
CA LEU A 103 1.81 2.69 2.70
C LEU A 103 2.09 1.33 3.36
N ALA A 104 1.95 1.26 4.69
CA ALA A 104 2.11 0.01 5.43
C ALA A 104 1.05 -1.04 5.04
N LYS A 105 -0.22 -0.65 4.91
CA LYS A 105 -1.33 -1.54 4.54
C LYS A 105 -1.16 -2.16 3.15
N TYR A 106 -0.59 -1.39 2.21
CA TYR A 106 -0.44 -1.82 0.81
C TYR A 106 0.97 -2.31 0.48
N ASN A 107 1.88 -2.40 1.46
CA ASN A 107 3.30 -2.74 1.28
C ASN A 107 3.97 -1.88 0.19
N LEU A 108 3.67 -0.59 0.20
CA LEU A 108 4.27 0.39 -0.70
C LEU A 108 5.37 1.18 0.02
N THR A 109 6.39 1.56 -0.73
CA THR A 109 7.50 2.38 -0.27
C THR A 109 7.24 3.85 -0.58
N CYS A 110 7.84 4.76 0.19
CA CYS A 110 7.73 6.21 -0.07
C CYS A 110 8.17 6.57 -1.50
N SER A 111 9.22 5.90 -2.01
CA SER A 111 9.74 6.12 -3.36
C SER A 111 8.72 5.80 -4.46
N GLN A 112 7.85 4.81 -4.25
CA GLN A 112 6.80 4.44 -5.22
C GLN A 112 5.72 5.51 -5.39
N ILE A 113 5.54 6.40 -4.40
CA ILE A 113 4.59 7.51 -4.46
C ILE A 113 5.29 8.87 -4.61
N GLY A 114 6.56 8.87 -5.03
CA GLY A 114 7.31 10.10 -5.29
C GLY A 114 7.57 10.96 -4.05
N THR A 115 7.80 10.33 -2.89
CA THR A 115 8.18 11.02 -1.64
C THR A 115 9.34 10.29 -0.95
N SER A 116 9.83 10.88 0.14
CA SER A 116 10.80 10.27 1.03
C SER A 116 10.22 10.10 2.44
N GLU A 117 10.73 9.14 3.19
CA GLU A 117 10.35 9.00 4.60
C GLU A 117 10.67 10.27 5.41
N ALA A 118 11.77 10.95 5.06
CA ALA A 118 12.15 12.21 5.68
C ALA A 118 11.11 13.30 5.44
N GLU A 119 10.60 13.43 4.21
CA GLU A 119 9.55 14.40 3.87
C GLU A 119 8.27 14.11 4.66
N LEU A 120 7.80 12.85 4.69
CA LEU A 120 6.59 12.49 5.43
C LEU A 120 6.72 12.74 6.94
N LYS A 121 7.88 12.40 7.54
CA LYS A 121 8.18 12.71 8.94
C LYS A 121 8.23 14.22 9.19
N GLN A 122 8.80 14.99 8.26
CA GLN A 122 8.86 16.44 8.36
C GLN A 122 7.45 17.06 8.27
N LEU A 123 6.60 16.59 7.37
CA LEU A 123 5.21 17.04 7.24
C LEU A 123 4.40 16.73 8.50
N GLN A 124 4.58 15.53 9.09
CA GLN A 124 3.98 15.15 10.35
C GLN A 124 4.45 16.05 11.50
N TYR A 125 5.76 16.27 11.63
CA TYR A 125 6.36 17.16 12.62
C TYR A 125 5.82 18.59 12.50
N LYS A 126 5.76 19.11 11.27
CA LYS A 126 5.23 20.45 11.00
C LYS A 126 3.75 20.55 11.38
N GLY A 127 2.94 19.54 11.08
CA GLY A 127 1.54 19.47 11.50
C GLY A 127 1.36 19.48 13.02
N LEU A 128 2.23 18.77 13.75
CA LEU A 128 2.23 18.77 15.22
C LEU A 128 2.55 20.16 15.79
N LEU A 129 3.57 20.84 15.27
CA LEU A 129 3.92 22.19 15.70
C LEU A 129 2.83 23.21 15.38
N GLU A 130 2.22 23.13 14.20
CA GLU A 130 1.11 24.02 13.82
C GLU A 130 -0.11 23.80 14.72
N SER A 131 -0.43 22.55 15.08
CA SER A 131 -1.48 22.25 16.06
C SER A 131 -1.16 22.82 17.45
N ALA A 132 0.08 22.63 17.93
CA ALA A 132 0.52 23.18 19.21
C ALA A 132 0.44 24.71 19.23
N LEU A 133 0.86 25.36 18.14
CA LEU A 133 0.76 26.81 17.96
C LEU A 133 -0.70 27.29 17.96
N ASN A 134 -1.60 26.58 17.29
CA ASN A 134 -3.03 26.92 17.29
C ASN A 134 -3.61 26.85 18.71
N TYR A 135 -3.32 25.80 19.46
CA TYR A 135 -3.78 25.69 20.85
C TYR A 135 -3.16 26.75 21.75
N LEU A 136 -1.88 27.10 21.56
CA LEU A 136 -1.25 28.22 22.27
C LEU A 136 -1.99 29.54 21.99
N GLN A 137 -2.34 29.82 20.74
CA GLN A 137 -3.10 31.02 20.38
C GLN A 137 -4.49 31.05 21.03
N GLU A 138 -5.19 29.92 21.05
CA GLU A 138 -6.49 29.81 21.73
C GLU A 138 -6.37 29.92 23.25
N ALA A 139 -5.29 29.38 23.85
CA ALA A 139 -4.98 29.56 25.26
C ALA A 139 -4.71 31.04 25.61
N ARG A 140 -4.01 31.78 24.75
CA ARG A 140 -3.75 33.22 24.93
C ARG A 140 -5.02 34.07 24.88
N LYS A 141 -6.02 33.65 24.11
CA LYS A 141 -7.33 34.34 23.99
C LYS A 141 -8.34 33.91 25.06
N SER A 142 -8.09 32.79 25.74
CA SER A 142 -9.00 32.20 26.71
C SER A 142 -8.62 32.56 28.14
N GLY A 143 -9.59 32.50 29.06
CA GLY A 143 -9.37 32.59 30.51
C GLY A 143 -9.78 31.31 31.25
N GLY A 144 -9.37 31.20 32.51
CA GLY A 144 -9.81 30.14 33.43
C GLY A 144 -9.55 28.71 32.94
N THR A 145 -10.54 27.83 33.09
CA THR A 145 -10.42 26.39 32.77
C THR A 145 -10.17 26.11 31.28
N LYS A 146 -10.72 26.94 30.38
CA LYS A 146 -10.49 26.80 28.93
C LYS A 146 -9.04 27.07 28.55
N ARG A 147 -8.44 28.11 29.16
CA ARG A 147 -7.02 28.43 28.99
C ARG A 147 -6.13 27.27 29.38
N LYS A 148 -6.39 26.67 30.55
CA LYS A 148 -5.68 25.49 31.03
C LYS A 148 -5.81 24.31 30.05
N CYS A 149 -7.03 23.99 29.61
CA CYS A 149 -7.27 22.90 28.68
C CYS A 149 -6.48 23.07 27.37
N TYR A 150 -6.48 24.28 26.78
CA TYR A 150 -5.70 24.54 25.57
C TYR A 150 -4.18 24.50 25.82
N ALA A 151 -3.71 24.95 26.98
CA ALA A 151 -2.30 24.84 27.36
C ALA A 151 -1.86 23.38 27.56
N ASP A 152 -2.70 22.54 28.17
CA ASP A 152 -2.46 21.10 28.33
C ASP A 152 -2.38 20.40 26.95
N LEU A 153 -3.29 20.74 26.03
CA LEU A 153 -3.24 20.27 24.65
C LEU A 153 -1.98 20.75 23.92
N CYS A 154 -1.54 21.99 24.15
CA CYS A 154 -0.30 22.49 23.59
C CYS A 154 0.91 21.63 24.01
N TRP A 155 1.00 21.29 25.31
CA TRP A 155 2.02 20.39 25.84
C TRP A 155 1.95 18.98 25.23
N GLU A 156 0.74 18.44 25.05
CA GLU A 156 0.57 17.11 24.44
C GLU A 156 1.15 17.06 23.02
N TYR A 157 0.87 18.08 22.20
CA TYR A 157 1.36 18.13 20.82
C TYR A 157 2.85 18.45 20.73
N LEU A 158 3.39 19.29 21.61
CA LEU A 158 4.84 19.50 21.75
C LEU A 158 5.55 18.21 22.18
N GLY A 159 4.97 17.46 23.13
CA GLY A 159 5.48 16.16 23.57
C GLY A 159 5.50 15.13 22.45
N LYS A 160 4.43 15.04 21.65
CA LYS A 160 4.39 14.19 20.43
C LYS A 160 5.45 14.59 19.40
N ALA A 161 5.71 15.89 19.25
CA ALA A 161 6.74 16.41 18.38
C ALA A 161 8.16 16.28 18.96
N LYS A 162 8.30 15.95 20.26
CA LYS A 162 9.56 16.07 21.02
C LYS A 162 10.17 17.47 20.91
N ALA A 163 9.32 18.49 20.82
CA ALA A 163 9.69 19.88 20.68
C ALA A 163 9.54 20.63 22.00
N LYS A 164 10.27 21.74 22.12
CA LYS A 164 10.16 22.66 23.26
C LYS A 164 9.22 23.84 22.92
N PRO A 165 8.64 24.54 23.91
CA PRO A 165 7.76 25.69 23.68
C PRO A 165 8.32 26.79 22.78
N ASP A 166 9.63 26.97 22.78
CA ASP A 166 10.38 27.87 21.93
C ASP A 166 10.18 27.59 20.43
N ALA A 167 9.93 26.33 20.05
CA ALA A 167 9.62 25.96 18.67
C ALA A 167 8.30 26.54 18.14
N ILE A 168 7.41 27.00 19.01
CA ILE A 168 6.14 27.66 18.67
C ILE A 168 6.07 29.11 19.15
N GLY A 169 7.21 29.72 19.50
CA GLY A 169 7.26 31.10 19.97
C GLY A 169 6.62 31.30 21.36
N SER A 170 6.78 30.32 22.24
CA SER A 170 6.40 30.40 23.66
C SER A 170 7.59 30.07 24.56
N SER A 171 7.37 30.07 25.86
CA SER A 171 8.34 29.63 26.88
C SER A 171 7.68 28.62 27.81
N GLU A 172 8.49 27.75 28.44
CA GLU A 172 7.97 26.80 29.44
C GLU A 172 7.22 27.51 30.57
N LYS A 173 7.74 28.67 31.01
CA LYS A 173 7.12 29.49 32.05
C LYS A 173 5.75 30.02 31.63
N GLU A 174 5.62 30.50 30.40
CA GLU A 174 4.34 31.00 29.87
C GLU A 174 3.29 29.87 29.85
N LEU A 175 3.62 28.72 29.26
CA LEU A 175 2.70 27.58 29.20
C LEU A 175 2.35 27.04 30.59
N GLN A 176 3.32 26.95 31.51
CA GLN A 176 3.06 26.56 32.89
C GLN A 176 2.10 27.52 33.58
N GLN A 177 2.26 28.84 33.39
CA GLN A 177 1.32 29.84 33.93
C GLN A 177 -0.09 29.64 33.36
N MET A 178 -0.22 29.34 32.06
CA MET A 178 -1.52 29.06 31.46
C MET A 178 -2.17 27.78 32.02
N CYS A 179 -1.37 26.75 32.34
CA CYS A 179 -1.84 25.51 32.98
C CYS A 179 -2.32 25.71 34.42
N LEU A 180 -1.90 26.79 35.10
CA LEU A 180 -2.40 27.13 36.45
C LEU A 180 -3.83 27.70 36.41
N GLY A 181 -4.32 28.12 35.24
CA GLY A 181 -5.70 28.59 35.06
C GLY A 181 -6.03 29.92 35.75
N ILE A 182 -4.99 30.67 36.12
CA ILE A 182 -5.06 31.99 36.78
C ILE A 182 -5.12 33.10 35.73
#